data_AF-Q5NX02-F1
#
_entry.id   AF-Q5NX02-F1
#
_cell.length_a   1.000
_cell.length_b   1.000
_cell.length_c   1.000
_cell.angle_alpha   90.00
_cell.angle_beta   90.00
_cell.angle_gamma   90.00
#
_symmetry.space_group_name_H-M   'P 1'
#
loop_
_entity.id
_entity.type
_entity.pdbx_description
1 polymer ?
#
loop_
_entity_poly.entity_id
_entity_poly.type
_entity_poly.pdbx_seq_one_letter_code
_entity_poly.pdbx_strand_id
1 'polypeptide(L)'
;MDLKAAIPFLIAVAVFAGLALVRMLVVVLIERQAIRAFRECLEAARAAGVEDAFMARFNSTASYGDSLDKIIRGWGAARIRRMYEEAIAKPT
;
A
#
# COMPACT_ATOMS: atom_id res chain seq x y z
N MET A 1 43.55 -9.71 13.20
CA MET A 1 42.17 -9.27 13.52
C MET A 1 41.66 -10.22 14.60
N ASP A 2 41.54 -9.74 15.83
CA ASP A 2 41.17 -10.58 16.98
C ASP A 2 39.77 -11.17 16.80
N LEU A 3 39.67 -12.50 16.83
CA LEU A 3 38.42 -13.24 16.66
C LEU A 3 37.33 -12.77 17.64
N LYS A 4 37.74 -12.33 18.84
CA LYS A 4 36.85 -11.76 19.87
C LYS A 4 36.23 -10.41 19.48
N ALA A 5 36.93 -9.60 18.68
CA ALA A 5 36.42 -8.32 18.19
C ALA A 5 35.52 -8.47 16.94
N ALA A 6 35.67 -9.57 16.19
CA ALA A 6 34.86 -9.85 15.01
C ALA A 6 33.44 -10.33 15.32
N ILE A 7 33.23 -11.01 16.46
CA ILE A 7 31.93 -11.53 16.91
C ILE A 7 30.85 -10.42 17.02
N PRO A 8 31.05 -9.29 17.74
CA PRO A 8 30.04 -8.25 17.85
C PRO A 8 29.74 -7.58 16.50
N PHE A 9 30.73 -7.48 15.61
CA PHE A 9 30.54 -6.95 14.27
C PHE A 9 29.64 -7.87 13.42
N LEU A 10 29.87 -9.19 13.45
CA LEU A 10 29.04 -10.15 12.74
C LEU A 10 27.59 -10.18 13.26
N ILE A 11 27.40 -10.05 14.59
CA ILE A 11 26.07 -9.95 15.20
C ILE A 11 25.34 -8.69 14.72
N ALA A 12 26.02 -7.54 14.73
CA ALA A 12 25.44 -6.29 14.25
C ALA A 12 25.00 -6.40 12.77
N VAL A 13 25.86 -6.94 11.91
CA VAL A 13 25.55 -7.16 10.48
C VAL A 13 24.33 -8.09 10.32
N ALA A 14 24.27 -9.19 11.08
CA ALA A 14 23.13 -10.11 11.05
C ALA A 14 21.82 -9.45 11.49
N VAL A 15 21.84 -8.60 12.53
CA VAL A 15 20.68 -7.84 13.00
C VAL A 15 20.20 -6.85 11.93
N PHE A 16 21.11 -6.09 11.32
CA PHE A 16 20.75 -5.15 10.25
C PHE A 16 20.20 -5.86 9.02
N ALA A 17 20.79 -6.99 8.64
CA ALA A 17 20.29 -7.82 7.53
C ALA A 17 18.89 -8.37 7.83
N GLY A 18 18.66 -8.87 9.05
CA GLY A 18 17.34 -9.33 9.50
C GLY A 18 16.30 -8.21 9.47
N LEU A 19 16.64 -7.02 9.98
CA LEU A 19 15.74 -5.86 9.97
C LEU A 19 15.38 -5.42 8.54
N ALA A 20 16.35 -5.45 7.61
CA ALA A 20 16.11 -5.10 6.21
C ALA A 20 15.12 -6.08 5.56
N LEU A 21 15.27 -7.39 5.80
CA LEU A 21 14.36 -8.41 5.29
C LEU A 21 12.95 -8.23 5.86
N VAL A 22 12.82 -7.99 7.16
CA VAL A 22 11.51 -7.73 7.80
C VAL A 22 10.85 -6.49 7.19
N ARG A 23 11.58 -5.39 7.01
CA ARG A 23 11.06 -4.19 6.34
C ARG A 23 10.56 -4.49 4.93
N MET A 24 11.33 -5.25 4.15
CA MET A 24 10.94 -5.63 2.79
C MET A 24 9.64 -6.45 2.79
N LEU A 25 9.52 -7.40 3.72
CA LEU A 25 8.35 -8.26 3.85
C LEU A 25 7.10 -7.47 4.26
N VAL A 26 7.25 -6.51 5.17
CA VAL A 26 6.20 -5.58 5.57
C VAL A 26 5.72 -4.74 4.39
N VAL A 27 6.64 -4.20 3.57
CA VAL A 27 6.28 -3.44 2.37
C VAL A 27 5.46 -4.31 1.42
N VAL A 28 5.92 -5.52 1.11
CA VAL A 28 5.20 -6.44 0.20
C VAL A 28 3.80 -6.80 0.72
N LEU A 29 3.64 -6.99 2.03
CA LEU A 29 2.33 -7.26 2.63
C LEU A 29 1.39 -6.06 2.52
N ILE A 30 1.89 -4.85 2.81
CA ILE A 30 1.12 -3.61 2.69
C ILE A 30 0.71 -3.38 1.23
N GLU A 31 1.61 -3.63 0.27
CA GLU A 31 1.32 -3.51 -1.16
C GLU A 31 0.20 -4.48 -1.58
N ARG A 32 0.28 -5.75 -1.17
CA ARG A 32 -0.76 -6.74 -1.48
C ARG A 32 -2.11 -6.38 -0.84
N GLN A 33 -2.10 -5.85 0.37
CA GLN A 33 -3.32 -5.42 1.05
C GLN A 33 -3.96 -4.21 0.36
N ALA A 34 -3.16 -3.21 -0.06
CA ALA A 34 -3.67 -2.04 -0.74
C ALA A 34 -4.33 -2.38 -2.08
N ILE A 35 -3.71 -3.27 -2.87
CA ILE A 35 -4.27 -3.74 -4.15
C ILE A 35 -5.56 -4.52 -3.94
N ARG A 36 -5.60 -5.41 -2.93
CA ARG A 36 -6.83 -6.16 -2.60
C ARG A 36 -7.96 -5.23 -2.16
N ALA A 37 -7.67 -4.31 -1.24
CA ALA A 37 -8.66 -3.35 -0.77
C ALA A 37 -9.21 -2.47 -1.90
N PHE A 38 -8.35 -2.06 -2.85
CA PHE A 38 -8.80 -1.34 -4.04
C PHE A 38 -9.74 -2.17 -4.91
N ARG A 39 -9.40 -3.44 -5.19
CA ARG A 39 -10.27 -4.33 -5.95
C ARG A 39 -11.61 -4.56 -5.26
N GLU A 40 -11.60 -4.84 -3.96
CA GLU A 40 -12.83 -5.02 -3.17
C GLU A 40 -13.71 -3.76 -3.21
N CYS A 41 -13.11 -2.57 -3.03
CA CYS A 41 -13.86 -1.31 -3.10
C CYS A 41 -14.40 -1.03 -4.51
N LEU A 42 -13.64 -1.36 -5.56
CA LEU A 42 -14.05 -1.17 -6.94
C LEU A 42 -15.18 -2.12 -7.33
N GLU A 43 -15.11 -3.39 -6.92
CA GLU A 43 -16.19 -4.36 -7.10
C GLU A 43 -17.46 -3.93 -6.34
N ALA A 44 -17.31 -3.46 -5.10
CA ALA A 44 -18.43 -2.97 -4.31
C ALA A 44 -19.03 -1.67 -4.87
N ALA A 45 -18.20 -0.78 -5.44
CA ALA A 45 -18.66 0.43 -6.12
C ALA A 45 -19.41 0.08 -7.41
N ARG A 46 -18.92 -0.90 -8.18
CA ARG A 46 -19.61 -1.43 -9.36
C ARG A 46 -20.95 -2.07 -9.00
N ALA A 47 -21.00 -2.88 -7.95
CA ALA A 47 -22.25 -3.48 -7.46
C ALA A 47 -23.28 -2.43 -7.01
N ALA A 48 -22.81 -1.31 -6.48
CA ALA A 48 -23.66 -0.18 -6.06
C ALA A 48 -23.95 0.84 -7.20
N GLY A 49 -23.41 0.64 -8.40
CA GLY A 49 -23.60 1.56 -9.53
C GLY A 49 -22.90 2.92 -9.39
N VAL A 50 -21.91 3.03 -8.50
CA VAL A 50 -21.16 4.28 -8.19
C VAL A 50 -19.69 4.20 -8.62
N GLU A 51 -19.36 3.28 -9.54
CA GLU A 51 -18.00 3.06 -10.06
C GLU A 51 -17.39 4.36 -10.61
N ASP A 52 -18.15 5.12 -11.40
CA ASP A 52 -17.67 6.36 -12.01
C ASP A 52 -17.36 7.44 -10.97
N ALA A 53 -18.19 7.58 -9.93
CA ALA A 53 -17.96 8.54 -8.84
C ALA A 53 -16.72 8.15 -8.00
N PHE A 54 -16.53 6.86 -7.75
CA PHE A 54 -15.35 6.33 -7.07
C PHE A 54 -14.08 6.57 -7.91
N MET A 55 -14.12 6.23 -9.20
CA MET A 55 -12.98 6.40 -10.11
C MET A 55 -12.67 7.88 -10.39
N ALA A 56 -13.68 8.76 -10.41
CA ALA A 56 -13.47 10.20 -10.54
C ALA A 56 -12.71 10.76 -9.33
N ARG A 57 -13.09 10.38 -8.11
CA ARG A 57 -12.34 10.76 -6.89
C ARG A 57 -10.94 10.18 -6.88
N PHE A 58 -10.82 8.91 -7.24
CA PHE A 58 -9.52 8.23 -7.33
C PHE A 58 -8.59 8.95 -8.33
N ASN A 59 -9.08 9.23 -9.53
CA ASN A 59 -8.34 9.91 -10.58
C ASN A 59 -8.04 11.38 -10.24
N SER A 60 -8.94 12.08 -9.55
CA SER A 60 -8.70 13.48 -9.13
C SER A 60 -7.54 13.62 -8.13
N THR A 61 -7.29 12.56 -7.36
CA THR A 61 -6.20 12.53 -6.38
C THR A 61 -4.91 11.98 -7.02
N ALA A 62 -5.04 11.23 -8.12
CA ALA A 62 -3.94 10.65 -8.86
C ALA A 62 -3.22 11.69 -9.72
N SER A 63 -1.88 11.69 -9.68
CA SER A 63 -1.09 12.54 -10.58
C SER A 63 -0.95 11.86 -11.95
N TYR A 64 -1.16 12.63 -13.03
CA TYR A 64 -1.09 12.09 -14.39
C TYR A 64 0.31 11.51 -14.69
N GLY A 65 0.36 10.25 -15.13
CA GLY A 65 1.60 9.55 -15.47
C GLY A 65 2.18 8.62 -14.39
N ASP A 66 1.64 8.60 -13.17
CA ASP A 66 1.99 7.57 -12.18
C ASP A 66 1.25 6.27 -12.47
N SER A 67 1.91 5.12 -12.24
CA SER A 67 1.23 3.83 -12.39
C SER A 67 0.16 3.66 -11.31
N LEU A 68 -1.01 3.16 -11.71
CA LEU A 68 -2.15 2.95 -10.83
C LEU A 68 -1.77 2.09 -9.61
N ASP A 69 -0.93 1.07 -9.83
CA ASP A 69 -0.29 0.29 -8.77
C ASP A 69 0.54 1.13 -7.79
N LYS A 70 1.38 2.04 -8.28
CA LYS A 70 2.24 2.88 -7.45
C LYS A 70 1.43 3.86 -6.60
N ILE A 71 0.31 4.36 -7.13
CA ILE A 71 -0.64 5.21 -6.41
C ILE A 71 -1.36 4.42 -5.31
N ILE A 72 -1.92 3.26 -5.65
CA ILE A 72 -2.57 2.34 -4.69
C ILE A 72 -1.60 2.00 -3.55
N ARG A 73 -0.36 1.64 -3.89
CA ARG A 73 0.70 1.31 -2.92
C ARG A 73 1.05 2.51 -2.03
N GLY A 74 1.16 3.70 -2.61
CA GLY A 74 1.50 4.92 -1.88
C GLY A 74 0.38 5.39 -0.94
N TRP A 75 -0.87 5.11 -1.25
CA TRP A 75 -2.03 5.55 -0.46
C TRP A 75 -2.43 4.55 0.63
N GLY A 76 -2.20 3.26 0.39
CA GLY A 76 -2.51 2.19 1.33
C GLY A 76 -4.01 1.90 1.46
N ALA A 77 -4.32 0.74 2.07
CA ALA A 77 -5.69 0.23 2.15
C ALA A 77 -6.67 1.16 2.89
N ALA A 78 -6.22 1.80 3.98
CA ALA A 78 -7.08 2.67 4.80
C ALA A 78 -7.58 3.90 4.03
N ARG A 79 -6.72 4.51 3.20
CA ARG A 79 -7.08 5.69 2.42
C ARG A 79 -8.04 5.33 1.29
N ILE A 80 -7.82 4.19 0.63
CA ILE A 80 -8.71 3.68 -0.43
C ILE A 80 -10.11 3.41 0.12
N ARG A 81 -10.19 2.79 1.30
CA ARG A 81 -11.47 2.51 1.96
C ARG A 81 -12.24 3.79 2.32
N ARG A 82 -11.56 4.83 2.81
CA ARG A 82 -12.18 6.15 3.02
C ARG A 82 -12.72 6.76 1.73
N MET A 83 -11.97 6.70 0.63
CA MET A 83 -12.47 7.22 -0.66
C MET A 83 -13.75 6.51 -1.12
N TYR A 84 -13.84 5.20 -0.90
CA TYR A 84 -15.04 4.42 -1.18
C TYR A 84 -16.23 4.86 -0.31
N GLU A 85 -16.04 4.97 1.00
CA GLU A 85 -17.07 5.46 1.92
C GLU A 85 -17.57 6.86 1.54
N GLU A 86 -16.66 7.77 1.16
CA GLU A 86 -17.04 9.11 0.73
C GLU A 86 -17.78 9.13 -0.62
N ALA A 87 -17.44 8.23 -1.55
CA ALA A 87 -18.13 8.09 -2.83
C ALA A 87 -19.57 7.59 -2.65
N ILE A 88 -19.80 6.66 -1.71
CA ILE A 88 -21.15 6.20 -1.36
C ILE A 88 -21.95 7.31 -0.64
N ALA A 89 -21.30 8.06 0.25
CA ALA A 89 -21.98 9.10 1.04
C ALA A 89 -22.40 10.32 0.21
N LYS A 90 -21.71 10.59 -0.90
CA LYS A 90 -22.06 11.64 -1.88
C LYS A 90 -21.88 11.11 -3.30
N PRO A 91 -22.91 10.42 -3.84
CA PRO A 91 -22.99 10.13 -5.26
C PRO A 91 -23.37 11.44 -5.97
N THR A 92 -22.37 12.19 -6.41
CA THR A 92 -22.57 13.35 -7.29
C THR A 92 -23.05 12.91 -8.66
#